data_AF-A0A3D0TRG0-F1
#
_entry.id   AF-A0A3D0TRG0-F1
#
_cell.length_a   1.000
_cell.length_b   1.000
_cell.length_c   1.000
_cell.angle_alpha   90.00
_cell.angle_beta   90.00
_cell.angle_gamma   90.00
#
_symmetry.space_group_name_H-M   'P 1'
#
loop_
_entity.id
_entity.type
_entity.pdbx_description
1 polymer ?
#
loop_
_entity_poly.entity_id
_entity_poly.type
_entity_poly.pdbx_seq_one_letter_code
_entity_poly.pdbx_strand_id
1 'polypeptide(L)'
;DGPMPQTREHILLAKQVGVPKIIVFLNKVDLVQDKDLIDLVEEEVRELLTKYGFDGKAAKIVRGSALKALEGDAEGVRSIDELLAAIDTEIPIPVRDVDKPFLMP
;
A
#
# COMPACT_ATOMS: atom_id res chain seq x y z
N ASP A 1 3.55 -11.39 9.74
CA ASP A 1 2.10 -11.64 9.85
C ASP A 1 1.45 -11.41 8.50
N GLY A 2 0.85 -12.44 7.92
CA GLY A 2 0.15 -12.34 6.63
C GLY A 2 -1.18 -11.57 6.72
N PRO A 3 -2.08 -11.71 5.73
CA PRO A 3 -3.33 -10.95 5.68
C PRO A 3 -4.28 -11.34 6.83
N MET A 4 -4.53 -10.39 7.74
CA MET A 4 -5.43 -10.54 8.88
C MET A 4 -6.89 -10.20 8.51
N PRO A 5 -7.89 -10.58 9.34
CA PRO A 5 -9.29 -10.23 9.11
C PRO A 5 -9.52 -8.71 8.96
N GLN A 6 -8.78 -7.90 9.71
CA GLN A 6 -8.81 -6.43 9.63
C GLN A 6 -8.32 -5.92 8.26
N THR A 7 -7.31 -6.56 7.66
CA THR A 7 -6.81 -6.22 6.32
C THR A 7 -7.90 -6.38 5.27
N ARG A 8 -8.72 -7.42 5.40
CA ARG A 8 -9.86 -7.67 4.50
C ARG A 8 -10.93 -6.60 4.67
N GLU A 9 -11.25 -6.24 5.91
CA GLU A 9 -12.26 -5.23 6.23
C GLU A 9 -11.85 -3.85 5.71
N HIS A 10 -10.59 -3.43 5.91
CA HIS A 10 -10.10 -2.15 5.38
C HIS A 10 -10.15 -2.09 3.85
N ILE A 11 -9.80 -3.18 3.15
CA ILE A 11 -9.85 -3.22 1.68
C ILE A 11 -11.30 -3.17 1.19
N LEU A 12 -12.20 -3.87 1.87
CA LEU A 12 -13.63 -3.83 1.57
C LEU A 12 -14.20 -2.41 1.76
N LEU A 13 -13.89 -1.76 2.89
CA LEU A 13 -14.32 -0.40 3.18
C LEU A 13 -13.76 0.59 2.15
N ALA A 14 -12.46 0.48 1.82
CA ALA A 14 -11.82 1.31 0.80
C ALA A 14 -12.55 1.20 -0.55
N LYS A 15 -13.00 0.00 -0.93
CA LYS A 15 -13.81 -0.17 -2.14
C LYS A 15 -15.18 0.50 -2.03
N GLN A 16 -15.84 0.38 -0.88
CA GLN A 16 -17.16 0.97 -0.64
C GLN A 16 -17.14 2.50 -0.63
N VAL A 17 -16.09 3.12 -0.10
CA VAL A 17 -15.92 4.58 -0.10
C VAL A 17 -15.33 5.12 -1.42
N GLY A 18 -15.06 4.25 -2.40
CA GLY A 18 -14.63 4.65 -3.74
C GLY A 18 -13.14 5.01 -3.85
N VAL A 19 -12.27 4.44 -3.01
CA VAL A 19 -10.82 4.63 -3.14
C VAL A 19 -10.34 4.09 -4.49
N PRO A 20 -9.65 4.90 -5.33
CA PRO A 20 -9.33 4.52 -6.70
C PRO A 20 -8.10 3.60 -6.82
N LYS A 21 -7.11 3.77 -5.95
CA LYS A 21 -5.84 3.01 -5.96
C LYS A 21 -5.37 2.74 -4.53
N ILE A 22 -4.68 1.62 -4.35
CA ILE A 22 -4.05 1.21 -3.09
C ILE A 22 -2.59 0.87 -3.38
N ILE A 23 -1.71 1.33 -2.49
CA ILE A 23 -0.30 0.94 -2.44
C ILE A 23 -0.11 0.17 -1.13
N VAL A 24 0.65 -0.92 -1.18
CA VAL A 24 0.89 -1.78 -0.02
C VAL A 24 2.32 -1.62 0.43
N PHE A 25 2.52 -1.48 1.74
CA PHE A 25 3.83 -1.57 2.38
C PHE A 25 3.88 -2.84 3.24
N LEU A 26 4.71 -3.80 2.83
CA LEU A 26 5.02 -4.99 3.62
C LEU A 26 6.05 -4.62 4.67
N ASN A 27 5.56 -4.36 5.88
CA ASN A 27 6.38 -3.95 7.03
C ASN A 27 7.00 -5.15 7.74
N LYS A 28 8.03 -4.88 8.55
CA LYS A 28 8.77 -5.84 9.40
C LYS A 28 9.57 -6.90 8.61
N VAL A 29 10.03 -6.56 7.41
CA VAL A 29 10.86 -7.46 6.58
C VAL A 29 12.19 -7.78 7.29
N ASP A 30 12.66 -6.93 8.19
CA ASP A 30 13.85 -7.17 9.02
C ASP A 30 13.71 -8.37 9.97
N LEU A 31 12.49 -8.72 10.38
CA LEU A 31 12.21 -9.84 11.26
C LEU A 31 12.04 -11.17 10.52
N VAL A 32 11.90 -11.13 9.19
CA VAL A 32 11.67 -12.30 8.33
C VAL A 32 12.89 -12.51 7.44
N GLN A 33 13.71 -13.50 7.77
CA GLN A 33 14.93 -13.78 7.00
C GLN A 33 14.67 -14.63 5.75
N ASP A 34 13.51 -15.29 5.69
CA ASP A 34 13.12 -16.15 4.58
C ASP A 34 12.42 -15.34 3.48
N LYS A 35 13.08 -15.26 2.31
CA LYS A 35 12.57 -14.53 1.15
C LYS A 35 11.37 -15.23 0.52
N ASP A 36 11.31 -16.57 0.58
CA ASP A 36 10.22 -17.33 -0.02
C ASP A 36 8.90 -17.08 0.73
N LEU A 37 8.97 -16.91 2.06
CA LEU A 37 7.81 -16.50 2.86
C LEU A 37 7.32 -15.09 2.52
N ILE A 38 8.24 -14.15 2.24
CA ILE A 38 7.86 -12.78 1.86
C ILE A 38 7.18 -12.77 0.50
N ASP A 39 7.69 -13.55 -0.45
CA ASP A 39 7.11 -13.70 -1.79
C ASP A 39 5.70 -14.31 -1.71
N LEU A 40 5.51 -15.35 -0.89
CA LEU A 40 4.20 -15.96 -0.66
C LEU A 40 3.18 -14.96 -0.08
N VAL A 41 3.58 -14.19 0.94
CA VAL A 41 2.70 -13.17 1.53
C VAL A 41 2.36 -12.08 0.52
N GLU A 42 3.30 -11.72 -0.36
CA GLU A 42 3.03 -10.76 -1.43
C GLU A 42 1.96 -11.29 -2.39
N GLU A 43 2.06 -12.55 -2.82
CA GLU A 43 1.05 -13.18 -3.68
C GLU A 43 -0.33 -13.23 -3.01
N GLU A 44 -0.40 -13.63 -1.74
CA GLU A 44 -1.65 -13.64 -0.98
C GLU A 44 -2.31 -12.25 -0.91
N VAL A 45 -1.51 -11.19 -0.73
CA VAL A 45 -2.01 -9.80 -0.73
C VAL A 45 -2.53 -9.40 -2.11
N ARG A 46 -1.83 -9.76 -3.19
CA ARG A 46 -2.27 -9.48 -4.58
C ARG A 46 -3.59 -10.19 -4.90
N GLU A 47 -3.74 -11.43 -4.49
CA GLU A 47 -4.98 -12.19 -4.65
C GLU A 47 -6.13 -11.55 -3.86
N LEU A 48 -5.86 -11.12 -2.62
CA LEU A 48 -6.84 -10.47 -1.77
C LEU A 48 -7.30 -9.14 -2.37
N LEU A 49 -6.39 -8.29 -2.87
CA LEU A 49 -6.73 -7.06 -3.58
C LEU A 49 -7.60 -7.35 -4.81
N THR A 50 -7.21 -8.36 -5.61
CA THR A 50 -7.96 -8.78 -6.80
C THR A 50 -9.38 -9.23 -6.44
N LYS A 51 -9.53 -10.01 -5.36
CA LYS A 51 -10.82 -10.51 -4.87
C LYS A 51 -11.80 -9.39 -4.51
N TYR A 52 -11.32 -8.27 -3.98
CA TYR A 52 -12.16 -7.13 -3.61
C TYR A 52 -12.24 -6.05 -4.71
N GLY A 53 -11.78 -6.37 -5.93
CA GLY A 53 -11.96 -5.51 -7.10
C GLY A 53 -10.95 -4.37 -7.21
N PHE A 54 -9.76 -4.53 -6.64
CA PHE A 54 -8.57 -3.73 -6.94
C PHE A 54 -7.69 -4.45 -7.95
N ASP A 55 -6.84 -3.71 -8.67
CA ASP A 55 -5.86 -4.32 -9.58
C ASP A 55 -4.67 -4.86 -8.78
N GLY A 56 -4.79 -6.08 -8.27
CA GLY A 56 -3.72 -6.75 -7.52
C GLY A 56 -2.45 -7.02 -8.35
N LYS A 57 -2.55 -7.06 -9.68
CA LYS A 57 -1.38 -7.23 -10.56
C LYS A 57 -0.60 -5.92 -10.72
N ALA A 58 -1.31 -4.80 -10.90
CA ALA A 58 -0.68 -3.49 -10.99
C ALA A 58 -0.34 -2.88 -9.62
N ALA A 59 -0.89 -3.41 -8.52
CA ALA A 59 -0.62 -2.92 -7.18
C ALA A 59 0.89 -2.90 -6.89
N LYS A 60 1.38 -1.72 -6.49
CA LYS A 60 2.75 -1.55 -5.99
C LYS A 60 2.83 -2.05 -4.56
N ILE A 61 3.76 -2.97 -4.34
CA ILE A 61 4.05 -3.54 -3.04
C ILE A 61 5.50 -3.23 -2.73
N VAL A 62 5.73 -2.47 -1.67
CA VAL A 62 7.07 -2.07 -1.22
C VAL A 62 7.41 -2.86 0.03
N ARG A 63 8.60 -3.47 0.04
CA ARG A 63 9.10 -4.31 1.12
C ARG A 63 10.04 -3.48 1.98
N GLY A 64 9.82 -3.44 3.29
CA GLY A 64 10.66 -2.61 4.15
C GLY A 64 10.47 -2.83 5.63
N SER A 65 11.15 -1.98 6.39
CA SER A 65 11.06 -1.93 7.84
C SER A 65 10.92 -0.50 8.30
N ALA A 66 9.73 -0.15 8.77
CA ALA A 66 9.46 1.18 9.31
C ALA A 66 10.25 1.45 10.60
N LEU A 67 10.56 0.41 11.38
CA LEU A 67 11.34 0.54 12.61
C LEU A 67 12.80 0.90 12.29
N LYS A 68 13.43 0.16 11.37
CA LYS A 68 14.77 0.50 10.89
C LYS A 68 14.84 1.89 10.27
N ALA A 69 13.81 2.26 9.49
CA ALA A 69 13.71 3.60 8.92
C ALA A 69 13.70 4.69 10.01
N LEU A 70 12.94 4.45 11.09
CA LEU A 70 12.87 5.36 12.23
C LEU A 70 14.18 5.43 13.02
N GLU A 71 14.92 4.33 13.10
CA GLU A 71 16.24 4.25 13.74
C GLU A 71 17.37 4.87 12.89
N GLY A 72 17.05 5.28 11.65
CA GLY A 72 18.01 5.92 10.74
C GLY A 72 18.87 4.93 9.95
N ASP A 73 18.50 3.65 9.91
CA ASP A 73 19.17 2.66 9.07
C ASP A 73 18.92 2.95 7.58
N ALA A 74 19.99 2.88 6.79
CA ALA A 74 19.95 3.30 5.39
C ALA A 74 19.01 2.43 4.53
N GLU A 75 18.89 1.13 4.81
CA GLU A 75 17.97 0.24 4.07
C GLU A 75 16.51 0.53 4.44
N GLY A 76 16.26 0.77 5.73
CA GLY A 76 14.96 1.21 6.23
C GLY A 76 14.51 2.51 5.58
N VAL A 77 15.34 3.55 5.61
CA VAL A 77 15.03 4.87 5.03
C VAL A 77 14.76 4.75 3.53
N ARG A 78 15.61 3.99 2.81
CA ARG A 78 15.41 3.75 1.37
C ARG A 78 14.07 3.09 1.05
N SER A 79 13.61 2.15 1.87
CA SER A 79 12.30 1.51 1.66
C SER A 79 11.13 2.50 1.80
N ILE A 80 11.29 3.54 2.63
CA ILE A 80 10.31 4.62 2.76
C ILE A 80 10.37 5.56 1.56
N ASP A 81 11.57 5.90 1.08
CA ASP A 81 11.73 6.69 -0.15
C ASP A 81 11.11 5.99 -1.36
N GLU A 82 11.27 4.67 -1.47
CA GLU A 82 10.63 3.85 -2.51
C GLU A 82 9.10 3.86 -2.37
N LEU A 83 8.56 3.83 -1.15
CA LEU A 83 7.13 3.97 -0.89
C LEU A 83 6.61 5.34 -1.31
N LEU A 84 7.33 6.42 -0.99
CA LEU A 84 6.96 7.78 -1.40
C LEU A 84 7.00 7.96 -2.91
N ALA A 85 8.04 7.43 -3.57
CA ALA A 85 8.13 7.46 -5.03
C ALA A 85 6.98 6.68 -5.69
N ALA A 86 6.56 5.56 -5.11
CA ALA A 86 5.40 4.81 -5.60
C ALA A 86 4.10 5.62 -5.44
N ILE A 87 3.93 6.33 -4.32
CA ILE A 87 2.80 7.23 -4.09
C ILE A 87 2.74 8.30 -5.17
N ASP A 88 3.84 9.00 -5.41
CA ASP A 88 3.91 10.09 -6.39
C ASP A 88 3.66 9.61 -7.84
N THR A 89 4.09 8.39 -8.16
CA THR A 89 3.96 7.83 -9.52
C THR A 89 2.59 7.24 -9.76
N GLU A 90 2.03 6.53 -8.78
CA GLU A 90 0.81 5.75 -8.97
C GLU A 90 -0.45 6.55 -8.66
N ILE A 91 -0.43 7.44 -7.67
CA ILE A 91 -1.62 8.15 -7.22
C ILE A 91 -1.74 9.45 -8.03
N PRO A 92 -2.74 9.57 -8.92
CA PRO A 92 -2.92 10.79 -9.68
C PRO A 92 -3.31 11.94 -8.76
N ILE A 93 -2.82 13.13 -9.06
CA ILE A 93 -3.21 14.34 -8.35
C ILE A 93 -4.72 14.54 -8.54
N PRO A 94 -5.50 14.71 -7.44
CA PRO A 94 -6.94 14.89 -7.55
C PRO A 94 -7.25 16.17 -8.33
N VAL A 95 -8.20 16.05 -9.27
CA VAL A 95 -8.67 17.19 -10.06
C VAL A 95 -9.36 18.16 -9.11
N ARG A 96 -8.92 19.42 -9.13
CA ARG A 96 -9.55 20.49 -8.34
C ARG A 96 -10.80 20.96 -9.06
N ASP A 97 -11.91 20.96 -8.34
CA ASP A 97 -13.22 21.35 -8.85
C ASP A 97 -13.43 22.88 -8.85
N VAL A 98 -12.54 23.63 -9.51
CA VAL A 98 -12.57 25.11 -9.51
C VAL A 98 -13.73 25.69 -10.33
N ASP A 99 -14.24 24.93 -11.31
CA ASP A 99 -15.33 25.34 -12.19
C ASP A 99 -16.71 24.93 -11.68
N LYS A 100 -16.78 24.17 -10.58
CA LYS A 100 -18.06 23.78 -9.97
C LYS A 100 -18.66 24.95 -9.17
N PRO A 101 -20.00 25.02 -9.04
CA PRO A 101 -20.63 25.99 -8.16
C PRO A 101 -20.01 25.93 -6.76
N PHE A 102 -19.71 27.10 -6.19
CA PHE A 102 -19.18 27.21 -4.84
C PHE A 102 -20.10 26.47 -3.86
N LEU A 103 -19.56 25.46 -3.18
CA LEU A 103 -20.23 24.68 -2.17
C LEU A 103 -19.33 24.65 -0.94
N MET A 104 -19.75 25.34 0.11
CA MET A 104 -19.11 25.30 1.43
C MET A 104 -20.22 24.94 2.42
N PRO A 105 -20.22 23.72 3.01
CA PRO A 105 -21.13 23.38 4.08
C PRO A 105 -20.82 24.16 5.36
#